data_AF-A0A4Q0SHI0-F1
#
_entry.id   AF-A0A4Q0SHI0-F1
#
_cell.length_a   1.000
_cell.length_b   1.000
_cell.length_c   1.000
_cell.angle_alpha   90.00
_cell.angle_beta   90.00
_cell.angle_gamma   90.00
#
_symmetry.space_group_name_H-M   'P 1'
#
loop_
_entity.id
_entity.type
_entity.pdbx_description
1 polymer ?
#
loop_
_entity_poly.entity_id
_entity_poly.type
_entity_poly.pdbx_seq_one_letter_code
_entity_poly.pdbx_strand_id
1 'polypeptide(L)' 'MEQRDLASEAGVDRRTIARLEAETDPSSNPLRVWTYERVREVLKKRGIIFLYPNKSHGEGVTLKN' A
#
# COMPACT_ATOMS: atom_id res chain seq x y z
N MET A 1 -7.98 -1.62 -10.25
CA MET A 1 -8.56 -0.86 -9.13
C MET A 1 -8.26 0.60 -9.40
N GLU A 2 -9.24 1.48 -9.26
CA GLU A 2 -9.02 2.91 -9.40
C GLU A 2 -8.45 3.49 -8.10
N GLN A 3 -7.52 4.44 -8.21
CA GLN A 3 -6.92 5.13 -7.04
C GLN A 3 -7.97 5.76 -6.12
N ARG A 4 -9.11 6.18 -6.69
CA ARG A 4 -10.20 6.82 -5.96
C ARG A 4 -10.86 5.88 -4.96
N ASP A 5 -11.08 4.62 -5.35
CA ASP A 5 -11.74 3.63 -4.50
C ASP A 5 -10.81 3.24 -3.34
N LEU A 6 -9.52 3.07 -3.65
CA LEU A 6 -8.49 2.81 -2.63
C LEU A 6 -8.36 3.94 -1.63
N ALA A 7 -8.37 5.19 -2.10
CA ALA A 7 -8.29 6.38 -1.26
C ALA A 7 -9.49 6.47 -0.30
N SER A 8 -10.70 6.22 -0.82
CA SER A 8 -11.93 6.23 0.00
C SER A 8 -11.88 5.19 1.11
N GLU A 9 -11.40 3.97 0.84
CA GLU A 9 -11.33 2.90 1.84
C GLU A 9 -10.19 3.06 2.85
N ALA A 10 -9.09 3.68 2.40
CA ALA A 10 -7.99 4.06 3.26
C ALA A 10 -8.30 5.30 4.11
N GLY A 11 -9.36 6.05 3.79
CA GLY A 11 -9.75 7.27 4.51
C GLY A 11 -8.83 8.45 4.23
N VAL A 12 -8.29 8.54 3.01
CA VAL A 12 -7.39 9.61 2.57
C VAL A 12 -7.84 10.22 1.24
N ASP A 13 -7.30 11.38 0.89
CA ASP A 13 -7.55 12.00 -0.41
C ASP A 13 -6.88 11.22 -1.56
N ARG A 14 -7.49 11.23 -2.76
CA ARG A 14 -6.93 10.60 -3.96
C ARG A 14 -5.51 11.10 -4.27
N ARG A 15 -5.25 12.39 -4.05
CA ARG A 15 -3.93 13.01 -4.24
C ARG A 15 -2.88 12.43 -3.29
N THR A 16 -3.28 11.97 -2.11
CA THR A 16 -2.38 11.28 -1.18
C THR A 16 -1.93 9.95 -1.79
N ILE A 17 -2.83 9.14 -2.35
CA ILE A 17 -2.46 7.88 -3.02
C ILE A 17 -1.53 8.15 -4.22
N ALA A 18 -1.89 9.10 -5.09
CA ALA A 18 -1.06 9.45 -6.24
C ALA A 18 0.37 9.92 -5.85
N ARG A 19 0.50 10.61 -4.71
CA ARG A 19 1.81 11.00 -4.17
C ARG A 19 2.61 9.82 -3.62
N LEU A 20 1.94 8.84 -3.02
CA LEU A 20 2.60 7.64 -2.49
C LEU A 20 3.15 6.75 -3.61
N GLU A 21 2.45 6.69 -4.75
CA GLU A 21 2.88 5.93 -5.94
C GLU A 21 4.04 6.58 -6.69
N ALA A 22 4.13 7.91 -6.66
CA ALA A 22 5.20 8.66 -7.32
C ALA A 22 6.50 8.74 -6.52
N GLU A 23 6.48 8.32 -5.25
CA GLU A 23 7.59 8.49 -4.32
C GLU A 23 8.52 7.27 -4.31
N THR A 24 9.82 7.51 -4.25
CA THR A 24 10.85 6.47 -4.18
C THR A 24 11.45 6.27 -2.79
N ASP A 25 11.27 7.23 -1.87
CA ASP A 25 11.72 7.12 -0.47
C ASP A 25 10.60 7.44 0.55
N PRO A 26 10.01 6.43 1.19
CA PRO A 26 8.91 6.60 2.14
C PRO A 26 9.36 6.96 3.57
N SER A 27 10.67 6.93 3.87
CA SER A 27 11.17 6.81 5.25
C SER A 27 11.13 8.08 6.12
N SER A 28 10.86 9.25 5.54
CA SER A 28 11.06 10.53 6.22
C SER A 28 9.83 11.13 6.92
N ASN A 29 8.63 10.56 6.76
CA ASN A 29 7.40 11.19 7.26
C ASN A 29 6.45 10.19 7.98
N PRO A 30 6.23 10.34 9.30
CA PRO A 30 5.35 9.47 10.09
C PRO A 30 3.91 9.36 9.56
N LEU A 31 3.33 10.45 9.04
CA LEU A 31 1.98 10.42 8.46
C LEU A 31 1.92 9.57 7.18
N ARG A 32 3.04 9.51 6.44
CA ARG A 32 3.13 8.68 5.23
C ARG A 32 3.26 7.22 5.58
N VAL A 33 4.09 6.88 6.57
CA VAL A 33 4.20 5.50 7.10
C VAL A 33 2.82 5.00 7.52
N TRP A 34 2.09 5.81 8.31
CA TRP A 34 0.71 5.49 8.69
C TRP A 34 -0.21 5.29 7.48
N THR A 35 -0.07 6.11 6.43
CA THR A 35 -0.89 5.97 5.23
C THR A 35 -0.56 4.69 4.44
N TYR A 36 0.73 4.33 4.31
CA TYR A 36 1.15 3.07 3.69
C TYR A 36 0.59 1.86 4.45
N GLU A 37 0.63 1.88 5.78
CA GLU A 37 0.03 0.84 6.62
C GLU A 37 -1.47 0.75 6.38
N ARG A 38 -2.17 1.89 6.34
CA ARG A 38 -3.61 1.92 6.13
C ARG A 38 -4.03 1.37 4.76
N VAL A 39 -3.29 1.73 3.71
CA VAL A 39 -3.47 1.20 2.34
C VAL A 39 -3.20 -0.30 2.31
N ARG A 40 -2.11 -0.75 2.94
CA ARG A 40 -1.76 -2.17 3.05
C ARG A 40 -2.87 -2.98 3.70
N GLU A 41 -3.48 -2.49 4.77
CA GLU A 41 -4.59 -3.17 5.45
C GLU A 41 -5.85 -3.27 4.57
N VAL A 42 -6.17 -2.24 3.78
CA VAL A 42 -7.27 -2.30 2.79
C VAL A 42 -7.02 -3.40 1.76
N LEU A 43 -5.80 -3.46 1.22
CA LEU A 43 -5.43 -4.44 0.21
C LEU A 43 -5.44 -5.86 0.77
N LYS A 44 -4.97 -6.06 2.02
CA LYS A 44 -5.08 -7.34 2.72
C LYS A 44 -6.52 -7.82 2.90
N LYS A 45 -7.43 -6.93 3.31
CA LYS A 45 -8.87 -7.26 3.44
C LYS A 45 -9.49 -7.72 2.12
N ARG A 46 -8.94 -7.27 1.00
CA ARG A 46 -9.34 -7.65 -0.36
C ARG A 46 -8.64 -8.93 -0.87
N GLY A 47 -7.86 -9.60 -0.01
CA GLY A 47 -7.18 -10.85 -0.35
C GLY A 47 -5.79 -10.66 -0.94
N ILE A 48 -5.20 -9.46 -0.94
CA ILE A 48 -3.82 -9.27 -1.39
C ILE A 48 -2.86 -9.58 -0.24
N ILE A 49 -1.89 -10.46 -0.47
CA ILE A 49 -0.85 -10.83 0.48
C ILE A 49 0.46 -10.19 0.00
N PHE A 50 1.08 -9.40 0.87
CA PHE A 50 2.39 -8.80 0.62
C PHE A 50 3.50 -9.78 1.01
N LEU A 51 4.41 -10.04 0.09
CA LEU A 51 5.59 -10.88 0.30
C LEU A 51 6.79 -9.97 0.51
N TYR A 52 7.38 -10.06 1.69
CA TYR A 52 8.63 -9.36 2.03
C TYR A 52 9.82 -10.18 1.53
N PRO A 53 10.95 -9.54 1.21
CA PRO A 53 12.07 -10.26 0.65
C PRO A 53 12.66 -11.19 1.71
N ASN A 54 13.05 -12.38 1.29
CA ASN A 54 13.83 -13.29 2.12
C ASN A 54 14.91 -13.99 1.29
N LYS A 55 15.62 -14.96 1.87
CA LYS A 55 16.70 -15.67 1.17
C LYS A 55 16.24 -16.49 -0.05
N SER A 56 14.95 -16.77 -0.15
CA SER A 56 14.35 -17.65 -1.16
C SER A 56 13.54 -16.90 -2.21
N HIS A 57 13.06 -15.68 -1.93
CA HIS A 57 12.28 -14.88 -2.86
C HIS A 57 12.45 -13.38 -2.64
N GLY A 58 12.26 -12.60 -3.72
CA GLY A 58 12.22 -11.14 -3.67
C GLY A 58 10.93 -10.59 -3.05
N GLU A 59 10.78 -9.28 -3.12
CA GLU A 59 9.53 -8.58 -2.78
C GLU A 59 8.45 -8.85 -3.83
N GLY A 60 7.20 -8.95 -3.40
CA GLY A 60 6.10 -9.16 -4.33
C GLY A 60 4.72 -9.13 -3.66
N VAL A 61 3.72 -9.46 -4.45
CA VAL A 61 2.33 -9.61 -4.01
C VAL A 61 1.74 -10.90 -4.56
N THR A 62 0.90 -11.55 -3.78
CA THR A 62 0.10 -12.69 -4.22
C THR A 62 -1.36 -12.50 -3.83
N LEU A 63 -2.26 -13.26 -4.46
CA LEU A 63 -3.67 -13.27 -4.11
C LEU A 63 -3.94 -14.45 -3.17
N LYS A 64 -4.81 -14.22 -2.19
CA LYS A 64 -5.37 -15.25 -1.34
C LYS A 64 -6.32 -16.08 -2.21
N ASN A 65 -5.90 -17.30 -2.54
CA ASN A 65 -6.73 -18.31 -3.21
C ASN A 65 -8.01 -18.60 -2.42
#